data_AF-A0A831QIY8-F1
#
_entry.id   AF-A0A831QIY8-F1
#
_cell.length_a   1.000
_cell.length_b   1.000
_cell.length_c   1.000
_cell.angle_alpha   90.00
_cell.angle_beta   90.00
_cell.angle_gamma   90.00
#
_symmetry.space_group_name_H-M   'P 1'
#
loop_
_entity.id
_entity.type
_entity.pdbx_description
1 polymer ?
#
loop_
_entity_poly.entity_id
_entity_poly.type
_entity_poly.pdbx_seq_one_letter_code
_entity_poly.pdbx_strand_id
1 'polypeptide(L)' 'MAIDAVGVAVLKLLGSNDQIMKQQIFKQEQIARAVELGLGASSPAEIQLFPIDDQSLDYCNCVTEILENG' A
#
# COMPACT_ATOMS: atom_id res chain seq x y z
N MET A 1 3.64 -9.19 -2.46
CA MET A 1 3.94 -8.17 -1.44
C MET A 1 3.75 -6.74 -1.92
N ALA A 2 4.28 -6.32 -3.08
CA ALA A 2 3.95 -4.98 -3.61
C ALA A 2 2.43 -4.79 -3.78
N ILE A 3 1.76 -5.79 -4.37
CA ILE A 3 0.30 -5.82 -4.51
C ILE A 3 -0.41 -5.79 -3.16
N ASP A 4 0.10 -6.50 -2.15
CA ASP A 4 -0.52 -6.55 -0.82
C ASP A 4 -0.46 -5.17 -0.14
N ALA A 5 0.69 -4.49 -0.20
CA ALA A 5 0.85 -3.15 0.34
C ALA A 5 -0.05 -2.12 -0.37
N VAL A 6 -0.10 -2.17 -1.71
CA VAL A 6 -0.99 -1.31 -2.52
C VAL A 6 -2.46 -1.61 -2.23
N GLY A 7 -2.83 -2.89 -2.06
CA GLY A 7 -4.19 -3.29 -1.72
C GLY A 7 -4.63 -2.72 -0.37
N VAL A 8 -3.75 -2.72 0.65
CA VAL A 8 -4.02 -2.09 1.93
C VAL A 8 -4.16 -0.56 1.79
N ALA A 9 -3.32 0.09 0.96
CA ALA A 9 -3.46 1.52 0.68
C ALA A 9 -4.82 1.86 0.04
N VAL A 10 -5.29 1.04 -0.91
CA VAL A 10 -6.62 1.17 -1.52
C VAL A 10 -7.74 0.97 -0.48
N LEU A 11 -7.62 -0.02 0.40
CA LEU A 11 -8.60 -0.23 1.47
C LEU A 11 -8.66 0.95 2.46
N LYS A 12 -7.51 1.56 2.76
CA LYS A 12 -7.45 2.79 3.57
C LYS A 12 -8.12 3.97 2.86
N LEU A 13 -7.85 4.15 1.56
CA LEU A 13 -8.48 5.19 0.74
C LEU A 13 -10.02 5.09 0.75
N LEU A 14 -10.54 3.87 0.71
CA LEU A 14 -11.98 3.60 0.69
C LEU A 14 -12.64 3.62 2.08
N GLY A 15 -11.89 3.87 3.16
CA GLY A 15 -12.42 3.92 4.51
C GLY A 15 -12.86 2.55 5.05
N SER A 16 -11.97 1.57 5.00
CA SER A 16 -12.21 0.22 5.55
C SER A 16 -12.35 0.22 7.10
N ASN A 17 -12.22 -0.95 7.72
CA ASN A 17 -12.39 -1.12 9.16
C ASN A 17 -11.18 -0.62 10.00
N ASP A 18 -11.39 -0.46 11.31
CA ASP A 18 -10.39 0.02 12.26
C ASP A 18 -9.06 -0.77 12.26
N GLN A 19 -9.09 -2.08 11.99
CA GLN A 19 -7.90 -2.93 11.96
C GLN A 19 -6.99 -2.57 10.77
N ILE A 20 -7.60 -2.17 9.65
CA ILE A 20 -6.88 -1.69 8.47
C ILE A 20 -6.50 -0.21 8.64
N MET A 21 -7.43 0.62 9.09
CA MET A 21 -7.23 2.07 9.13
C MET A 21 -6.12 2.48 10.10
N LYS A 22 -6.05 1.87 11.29
CA LYS A 22 -5.15 2.30 12.38
C LYS A 22 -3.73 1.71 12.30
N GLN A 23 -3.57 0.58 11.62
CA GLN A 23 -2.29 -0.12 11.53
C GLN A 23 -1.50 0.37 10.31
N GLN A 24 -0.20 0.63 10.47
CA GLN A 24 0.68 0.98 9.35
C GLN A 24 0.71 -0.14 8.30
N ILE A 25 0.83 0.22 7.02
CA ILE A 25 0.79 -0.76 5.91
C ILE A 25 1.86 -1.84 6.10
N PHE A 26 3.12 -1.45 6.33
CA PHE A 26 4.24 -2.38 6.53
C PHE A 26 4.28 -3.04 7.92
N LYS A 27 3.29 -2.74 8.78
CA LYS A 27 3.08 -3.42 10.07
C LYS A 27 1.91 -4.40 10.04
N GLN A 28 1.23 -4.56 8.91
CA GLN A 28 0.27 -5.64 8.72
C GLN A 28 1.01 -6.97 8.77
N GLU A 29 0.48 -7.95 9.50
CA GLU A 29 1.18 -9.20 9.83
C GLU A 29 1.73 -9.91 8.57
N GLN A 30 0.90 -10.02 7.53
CA GLN A 30 1.28 -10.69 6.29
C GLN A 30 2.43 -9.98 5.55
N ILE A 31 2.46 -8.64 5.59
CA ILE A 31 3.50 -7.84 4.91
C ILE A 31 4.78 -7.87 5.73
N ALA A 32 4.69 -7.59 7.03
CA ALA A 32 5.83 -7.60 7.94
C ALA A 32 6.55 -8.96 7.90
N ARG A 33 5.80 -10.07 7.92
CA ARG A 33 6.38 -11.41 7.89
C ARG A 33 7.11 -11.70 6.58
N ALA A 34 6.60 -11.21 5.46
CA ALA A 34 7.27 -11.42 4.18
C ALA A 34 8.56 -10.59 4.07
N VAL A 35 8.55 -9.36 4.57
CA VAL A 35 9.76 -8.52 4.67
C VAL A 35 10.83 -9.21 5.53
N GLU A 36 10.46 -9.77 6.68
CA GLU A 36 11.38 -10.54 7.54
C GLU A 36 12.01 -11.75 6.83
N LEU A 37 11.26 -12.39 5.93
CA LEU A 37 11.71 -13.53 5.15
C LEU A 37 12.49 -13.12 3.88
N GLY A 38 12.69 -11.82 3.64
CA GLY A 38 13.30 -11.30 2.41
C GLY A 38 12.42 -11.50 1.17
N LEU A 39 11.11 -11.64 1.36
CA LEU A 39 10.14 -11.87 0.32
C LEU A 39 9.40 -10.56 0.00
N GLY A 40 9.76 -9.95 -1.13
CA GLY A 40 9.07 -8.78 -1.67
C GLY A 40 9.54 -7.43 -1.13
N ALA A 41 8.75 -6.38 -1.40
CA ALA A 41 9.14 -5.00 -1.09
C ALA A 41 9.21 -4.73 0.41
N SER A 42 10.30 -4.12 0.87
CA SER A 42 10.54 -3.81 2.29
C SER A 42 10.05 -2.43 2.72
N SER A 43 9.78 -1.55 1.74
CA SER A 43 9.33 -0.18 1.99
C SER A 43 8.50 0.36 0.81
N PRO A 44 7.74 1.46 0.99
CA PRO A 44 7.03 2.14 -0.09
C PRO A 44 7.95 2.51 -1.26
N ALA A 45 9.20 2.91 -0.97
CA ALA A 45 10.17 3.36 -1.97
C ALA A 45 10.59 2.27 -2.97
N GLU A 46 10.33 1.00 -2.67
CA GLU A 46 10.58 -0.13 -3.57
C GLU A 46 9.38 -0.43 -4.49
N ILE A 47 8.29 0.33 -4.37
CA ILE A 47 7.06 0.15 -5.13
C ILE A 47 6.83 1.39 -5.99
N GLN A 48 6.70 1.19 -7.30
CA GLN A 48 6.32 2.25 -8.22
C GLN A 48 4.92 1.99 -8.76
N LEU A 49 4.02 2.97 -8.57
CA LEU A 49 2.67 2.97 -9.11
C LEU A 49 2.64 3.78 -10.40
N PHE A 50 1.93 3.26 -11.41
CA PHE A 50 1.72 3.95 -12.68
C PHE A 50 0.22 3.94 -13.01
N PRO A 51 -0.35 5.09 -13.42
CA PRO A 51 -1.71 5.11 -13.94
C PRO A 51 -1.75 4.42 -15.32
N ILE A 52 -2.90 3.84 -15.65
CA ILE A 52 -3.11 3.21 -16.96
C ILE A 52 -3.46 4.25 -18.05
N ASP A 53 -4.03 5.38 -17.63
CA ASP A 53 -4.48 6.49 -18.47
C ASP A 53 -4.62 7.79 -17.64
N ASP A 54 -4.93 8.89 -18.32
CA ASP A 54 -5.12 10.20 -17.67
C ASP A 54 -6.30 10.19 -16.67
N GLN A 55 -7.31 9.34 -16.86
CA GLN A 55 -8.47 9.25 -15.98
C GLN A 55 -8.12 8.62 -14.63
N SER A 56 -7.12 7.73 -14.61
CA SER A 56 -6.67 7.02 -13.41
C SER A 56 -5.54 7.74 -12.66
N LEU A 57 -5.02 8.86 -13.19
CA LEU A 57 -3.91 9.60 -12.61
C LEU A 57 -4.18 10.06 -11.18
N ASP A 58 -5.33 10.71 -10.95
CA ASP A 58 -5.69 11.23 -9.63
C ASP A 58 -5.80 10.09 -8.61
N TYR A 59 -6.43 8.99 -9.01
CA TYR A 59 -6.56 7.81 -8.15
C TYR A 59 -5.20 7.18 -7.83
N CYS A 60 -4.32 7.08 -8.83
CA CYS A 60 -2.95 6.60 -8.64
C CYS A 60 -2.18 7.48 -7.64
N ASN A 61 -2.33 8.81 -7.73
CA ASN A 61 -1.68 9.75 -6.82
C ASN A 61 -2.18 9.60 -5.39
N CYS A 62 -3.50 9.52 -5.18
CA CYS A 62 -4.07 9.29 -3.84
C CYS A 62 -3.60 7.98 -3.21
N VAL A 63 -3.54 6.90 -3.99
CA VAL A 63 -3.05 5.60 -3.50
C VAL A 63 -1.56 5.68 -3.18
N THR A 64 -0.77 6.40 -3.98
CA THR A 64 0.67 6.61 -3.73
C THR A 64 0.90 7.37 -2.43
N GLU A 65 0.16 8.46 -2.19
CA GLU A 65 0.27 9.25 -0.97
C GLU A 65 -0.05 8.41 0.28
N ILE A 66 -1.08 7.57 0.22
CA ILE A 66 -1.42 6.65 1.31
C ILE A 66 -0.36 5.57 1.48
N LEU A 67 0.20 5.04 0.38
CA LEU A 67 1.25 4.04 0.46
C LEU A 67 2.52 4.59 1.14
N GLU A 68 2.86 5.85 0.89
CA GLU A 68 4.03 6.52 1.47
C GLU A 68 3.85 6.88 2.95
N ASN A 69 2.63 7.23 3.36
CA ASN A 69 2.35 7.78 4.69
C ASN A 69 1.53 6.86 5.62
N GLY A 70 1.11 5.68 5.13
CA GLY A 70 0.01 4.88 5.71
C GLY A 70 0.36 3.68 6.59
#